data_AF-A0AAU7VJF2-F1
#
_entry.id   AF-A0AAU7VJF2-F1
#
_cell.length_a   1.000
_cell.length_b   1.000
_cell.length_c   1.000
_cell.angle_alpha   90.00
_cell.angle_beta   90.00
_cell.angle_gamma   90.00
#
_symmetry.space_group_name_H-M   'P 1'
#
loop_
_entity.id
_entity.type
_entity.pdbx_description
1 polymer ?
#
loop_
_entity_poly.entity_id
_entity_poly.type
_entity_poly.pdbx_seq_one_letter_code
_entity_poly.pdbx_strand_id
1 'polypeptide(L)'
;MPEPSDLQIMIELLVDIMKDPMLLTFAGVWVLGYMLKEHTDLDNNLIPWIVVFSAALLSLVIIEFSIAGFIVGAVIGYIQIGLYEQTKATKEIYQMKKHK
;
A
#
# COMPACT_ATOMS: atom_id res chain seq x y z
N MET A 1 -20.22 28.37 -0.81
CA MET A 1 -18.89 28.13 -0.20
C MET A 1 -17.90 27.99 -1.34
N PRO A 2 -16.72 28.60 -1.30
CA PRO A 2 -15.70 28.34 -2.31
C PRO A 2 -15.33 26.85 -2.27
N GLU A 3 -15.21 26.21 -3.42
CA GLU A 3 -14.74 24.84 -3.47
C GLU A 3 -13.27 24.78 -2.99
N PRO A 4 -12.90 23.75 -2.21
CA PRO A 4 -11.53 23.58 -1.78
C PRO A 4 -10.63 23.39 -3.01
N SER A 5 -9.47 24.05 -3.00
CA SER A 5 -8.47 23.85 -4.06
C SER A 5 -7.93 22.43 -4.02
N ASP A 6 -7.46 21.90 -5.16
CA ASP A 6 -6.86 20.55 -5.24
C ASP A 6 -5.77 20.31 -4.17
N LEU A 7 -4.94 21.32 -3.89
CA LEU A 7 -3.92 21.26 -2.86
C LEU A 7 -4.50 21.05 -1.45
N GLN A 8 -5.61 21.72 -1.13
CA GLN A 8 -6.27 21.57 0.16
C GLN A 8 -6.84 20.16 0.32
N ILE A 9 -7.47 19.61 -0.73
CA ILE A 9 -7.99 18.24 -0.73
C ILE A 9 -6.85 17.23 -0.50
N MET A 10 -5.71 17.41 -1.18
CA MET A 10 -4.54 16.54 -0.99
C MET A 10 -4.01 16.59 0.45
N ILE A 11 -3.94 17.79 1.04
CA ILE A 11 -3.47 17.97 2.42
C ILE A 11 -4.44 17.32 3.41
N GLU A 12 -5.75 17.52 3.25
CA GLU A 12 -6.77 16.89 4.10
C GLU A 12 -6.68 15.36 4.05
N LEU A 13 -6.52 14.81 2.85
CA LEU A 13 -6.36 13.36 2.66
C LEU A 13 -5.09 12.82 3.34
N LEU A 14 -3.98 13.54 3.27
CA LEU A 14 -2.75 13.17 3.99
C LEU A 14 -2.92 13.24 5.51
N VAL A 15 -3.61 14.26 6.00
CA VAL A 15 -3.91 14.42 7.43
C VAL A 15 -4.80 13.27 7.92
N ASP A 16 -5.78 12.86 7.14
CA ASP A 16 -6.66 11.74 7.50
C ASP A 16 -5.91 10.40 7.48
N ILE A 17 -5.01 10.19 6.52
CA ILE A 17 -4.10 9.02 6.52
C ILE A 17 -3.23 9.00 7.79
N MET A 18 -2.73 10.16 8.24
CA MET A 18 -1.89 10.24 9.45
C MET A 18 -2.66 10.00 10.75
N LYS A 19 -3.98 10.28 10.77
CA LYS A 19 -4.83 10.11 11.95
C LYS A 19 -5.27 8.65 12.15
N ASP A 20 -5.37 7.88 11.08
CA ASP A 20 -5.76 6.47 11.14
C ASP A 20 -4.51 5.56 11.06
N PRO A 21 -4.16 4.86 12.15
CA PRO A 21 -3.06 3.89 12.19
C PRO A 21 -3.05 2.87 11.05
N MET A 22 -4.22 2.41 10.64
CA MET A 22 -4.37 1.41 9.58
C MET A 22 -4.14 2.05 8.21
N LEU A 23 -4.68 3.24 7.96
CA LEU A 23 -4.41 3.97 6.71
C LEU A 23 -2.94 4.37 6.60
N LEU A 24 -2.31 4.78 7.70
CA LEU A 24 -0.89 5.09 7.74
C LEU A 24 -0.05 3.84 7.42
N THR A 25 -0.40 2.70 8.01
CA THR A 25 0.26 1.41 7.69
C THR A 25 0.08 1.07 6.22
N PHE A 26 -1.15 1.18 5.72
CA PHE A 26 -1.45 0.92 4.32
C PHE A 26 -0.61 1.82 3.40
N ALA A 27 -0.64 3.14 3.59
CA ALA A 27 0.12 4.08 2.77
C ALA A 27 1.63 3.83 2.84
N GLY A 28 2.18 3.59 4.04
CA GLY A 28 3.60 3.33 4.23
C GLY A 28 4.07 2.06 3.52
N VAL A 29 3.32 0.96 3.67
CA VAL A 29 3.64 -0.32 3.03
C VAL A 29 3.45 -0.23 1.51
N TRP A 30 2.44 0.52 1.05
CA TRP A 30 2.21 0.73 -0.38
C TRP A 30 3.39 1.42 -1.04
N VAL A 31 3.87 2.51 -0.43
CA VAL A 31 5.06 3.24 -0.92
C VAL A 31 6.29 2.34 -0.89
N LEU A 32 6.47 1.55 0.17
CA LEU A 32 7.58 0.60 0.26
C LEU A 32 7.52 -0.45 -0.86
N GLY A 33 6.35 -1.04 -1.11
CA GLY A 33 6.15 -2.01 -2.20
C GLY A 33 6.43 -1.41 -3.58
N TYR A 34 5.98 -0.18 -3.82
CA TYR A 34 6.29 0.56 -5.04
C TYR A 34 7.80 0.79 -5.21
N MET A 35 8.47 1.27 -4.16
CA MET A 35 9.91 1.54 -4.18
C MET A 35 10.74 0.28 -4.42
N LEU A 36 10.41 -0.83 -3.75
CA LEU A 36 11.08 -2.11 -3.96
C LEU A 36 10.93 -2.57 -5.41
N LYS A 37 9.74 -2.42 -5.97
CA LYS A 37 9.50 -2.88 -7.33
C LYS A 37 10.18 -2.01 -8.40
N GLU A 38 10.07 -0.69 -8.31
CA GLU A 38 10.51 0.21 -9.38
C GLU A 38 11.98 0.64 -9.25
N HIS A 39 12.56 0.51 -8.05
CA HIS A 39 13.91 1.04 -7.77
C HIS A 39 14.88 -0.02 -7.24
N THR A 40 14.51 -1.32 -7.23
CA THR A 40 15.44 -2.39 -6.86
C THR A 40 15.32 -3.61 -7.76
N ASP A 41 16.43 -4.31 -7.99
CA ASP A 41 16.49 -5.56 -8.77
C ASP A 41 16.12 -6.80 -7.92
N LEU A 42 15.27 -6.61 -6.90
CA LEU A 42 14.82 -7.70 -6.03
C LEU A 42 13.97 -8.71 -6.82
N ASP A 43 14.10 -9.99 -6.46
CA ASP A 43 13.26 -11.04 -7.03
C ASP A 43 11.78 -10.71 -6.79
N ASN A 44 11.01 -10.64 -7.88
CA ASN A 44 9.58 -10.38 -7.84
C ASN A 44 8.80 -11.39 -6.97
N ASN A 45 9.35 -12.58 -6.71
CA ASN A 45 8.76 -13.56 -5.80
C ASN A 45 9.02 -13.23 -4.32
N LEU A 46 10.05 -12.44 -4.01
CA LEU A 46 10.40 -12.02 -2.65
C LEU A 46 9.68 -10.74 -2.23
N ILE A 47 9.39 -9.83 -3.17
CA ILE A 47 8.70 -8.56 -2.89
C ILE A 47 7.39 -8.76 -2.10
N PRO A 48 6.49 -9.72 -2.44
CA PRO A 48 5.27 -9.95 -1.67
C PRO A 48 5.52 -10.29 -0.21
N TRP A 49 6.51 -11.14 0.07
CA TRP A 49 6.88 -11.52 1.43
C TRP A 49 7.45 -10.34 2.21
N ILE A 50 8.28 -9.52 1.57
CA ILE A 50 8.82 -8.30 2.18
C ILE A 50 7.67 -7.34 2.51
N VAL A 51 6.74 -7.12 1.58
CA VAL A 51 5.57 -6.25 1.78
C VAL A 51 4.72 -6.71 2.96
N VAL A 52 4.40 -8.01 3.04
CA VAL A 52 3.61 -8.57 4.16
C VAL A 52 4.35 -8.45 5.48
N PHE A 53 5.63 -8.79 5.50
CA PHE A 53 6.43 -8.75 6.72
C PHE A 53 6.64 -7.30 7.20
N SER A 54 6.92 -6.39 6.29
CA SER A 54 7.00 -4.95 6.57
C SER A 54 5.67 -4.42 7.11
N ALA A 55 4.54 -4.80 6.53
CA ALA A 55 3.22 -4.40 7.02
C ALA A 55 2.94 -4.91 8.44
N ALA A 56 3.24 -6.18 8.70
CA ALA A 56 3.06 -6.79 10.00
C ALA A 56 3.93 -6.12 11.07
N LEU A 57 5.20 -5.84 10.76
CA LEU A 57 6.10 -5.11 11.66
C LEU A 57 5.67 -3.66 11.88
N LEU A 58 5.24 -2.97 10.82
CA LEU A 58 4.83 -1.57 10.93
C LEU A 58 3.56 -1.45 11.79
N SER A 59 2.56 -2.31 11.59
CA SER A 59 1.37 -2.34 12.44
C SER A 59 1.65 -2.83 13.85
N LEU A 60 2.63 -3.74 14.06
CA LEU A 60 3.09 -4.09 15.39
C LEU A 60 3.59 -2.85 16.14
N VAL A 61 4.43 -2.02 15.50
CA VAL A 61 4.99 -0.80 16.12
C VAL A 61 3.90 0.26 16.34
N ILE A 62 3.03 0.46 15.36
CA ILE A 62 1.99 1.49 15.40
C ILE A 62 0.88 1.13 16.41
N ILE A 63 0.53 -0.16 16.53
CA ILE A 63 -0.55 -0.66 17.40
C ILE A 63 0.07 -1.29 18.66
N GLU A 64 0.91 -0.49 19.34
CA GLU A 64 1.39 -0.73 20.71
C GLU A 64 2.03 -2.11 20.97
N PHE A 65 2.81 -2.64 20.02
CA PHE A 65 3.46 -3.96 20.10
C PHE A 65 2.49 -5.12 20.40
N SER A 66 1.26 -5.01 19.92
CA SER A 66 0.24 -6.04 20.14
C SER A 66 0.26 -7.14 19.06
N ILE A 67 -0.04 -8.38 19.47
CA ILE A 67 -0.23 -9.51 18.54
C ILE A 67 -1.36 -9.20 17.55
N ALA A 68 -2.42 -8.54 18.02
CA ALA A 68 -3.52 -8.09 17.18
C ALA A 68 -3.02 -7.13 16.08
N GLY A 69 -2.18 -6.16 16.44
CA GLY A 69 -1.56 -5.24 15.49
C GLY A 69 -0.74 -5.95 14.42
N PHE A 70 0.06 -6.94 14.81
CA PHE A 70 0.83 -7.74 13.85
C PHE A 70 -0.07 -8.49 12.85
N ILE A 71 -1.15 -9.09 13.33
CA ILE A 71 -2.12 -9.81 12.48
C ILE A 71 -2.81 -8.84 11.52
N VAL A 72 -3.26 -7.69 12.02
CA VAL A 72 -3.90 -6.65 11.19
C VAL A 72 -2.94 -6.17 10.10
N GLY A 73 -1.68 -5.91 10.44
CA GLY A 73 -0.66 -5.53 9.47
C GLY A 73 -0.40 -6.61 8.43
N ALA A 74 -0.31 -7.88 8.83
CA ALA A 74 -0.14 -8.98 7.89
C ALA A 74 -1.32 -9.08 6.90
N VAL A 75 -2.55 -8.91 7.38
CA VAL A 75 -3.76 -8.88 6.54
C VAL A 75 -3.73 -7.69 5.57
N ILE A 76 -3.34 -6.50 6.04
CA ILE A 76 -3.17 -5.32 5.19
C ILE A 76 -2.16 -5.58 4.07
N GLY A 77 -0.99 -6.13 4.41
CA GLY A 77 0.03 -6.48 3.43
C GLY A 77 -0.48 -7.49 2.39
N TYR A 78 -1.26 -8.49 2.83
CA TYR A 78 -1.86 -9.47 1.92
C TYR A 78 -2.89 -8.84 0.96
N ILE A 79 -3.75 -7.94 1.47
CA ILE A 79 -4.70 -7.18 0.65
C ILE A 79 -3.95 -6.36 -0.41
N GLN A 80 -2.83 -5.74 -0.06
CA GLN A 80 -2.03 -4.96 -1.00
C GLN A 80 -1.44 -5.79 -2.12
N ILE A 81 -0.98 -7.02 -1.84
CA ILE A 81 -0.53 -7.94 -2.90
C ILE A 81 -1.68 -8.20 -3.87
N GLY A 82 -2.88 -8.53 -3.38
CA GLY A 82 -4.04 -8.80 -4.23
C GLY A 82 -4.45 -7.61 -5.09
N LEU A 83 -4.46 -6.40 -4.51
CA LEU A 83 -4.74 -5.16 -5.26
C LEU A 83 -3.69 -4.92 -6.35
N TYR A 84 -2.42 -5.17 -6.04
CA TYR A 84 -1.33 -5.02 -6.98
C TYR A 84 -1.44 -6.01 -8.16
N GLU A 85 -1.75 -7.28 -7.89
CA GLU A 85 -1.98 -8.29 -8.93
C GLU A 85 -3.17 -7.94 -9.83
N GLN A 86 -4.28 -7.47 -9.25
CA GLN A 86 -5.43 -6.99 -10.02
C GLN A 86 -5.08 -5.80 -10.91
N THR A 87 -4.30 -4.85 -10.39
CA THR A 87 -3.86 -3.67 -11.15
C THR A 87 -2.97 -4.09 -12.32
N LYS A 88 -2.07 -5.07 -12.11
CA LYS A 88 -1.23 -5.65 -13.15
C LYS A 88 -2.06 -6.34 -14.23
N ALA A 89 -2.98 -7.22 -13.85
CA ALA A 89 -3.86 -7.93 -14.79
C ALA A 89 -4.71 -6.95 -15.62
N THR A 90 -5.22 -5.90 -14.99
CA THR A 90 -6.00 -4.85 -15.67
C THR A 90 -5.16 -4.11 -16.70
N LYS A 91 -3.91 -3.78 -16.36
CA LYS A 91 -2.96 -3.14 -17.29
C LYS A 91 -2.67 -4.03 -18.49
N GLU A 92 -2.45 -5.33 -18.29
CA GLU A 92 -2.22 -6.30 -19.36
C GLU A 92 -3.43 -6.41 -20.31
N ILE A 93 -4.65 -6.52 -19.77
CA ILE A 93 -5.89 -6.54 -20.55
C ILE A 93 -6.05 -5.28 -21.40
N TYR A 94 -5.74 -4.11 -20.81
CA TYR A 94 -5.83 -2.85 -21.53
C TYR A 94 -4.84 -2.77 -22.70
N GLN A 95 -3.59 -3.19 -22.49
CA GLN A 95 -2.59 -3.22 -23.55
C GLN A 95 -2.99 -4.18 -24.70
N MET A 96 -3.56 -5.35 -24.37
CA MET A 96 -4.07 -6.28 -25.38
C MET A 96 -5.21 -5.69 -26.22
N LYS A 97 -6.07 -4.85 -25.64
CA LYS A 97 -7.14 -4.15 -26.38
C LYS A 97 -6.62 -3.02 -27.27
N LYS A 98 -5.53 -2.35 -26.86
CA LYS A 98 -4.94 -1.23 -27.62
C LYS A 98 -4.18 -1.69 -28.88
N HIS A 99 -3.73 -2.94 -28.90
CA HIS A 99 -2.97 -3.54 -30.00
C HIS A 99 -3.79 -4.49 -30.90
N LYS A 100 -5.12 -4.48 -30.79
CA LYS A 100 -6.06 -5.11 -31.73
C LYS A 100 -6.83 -4.03 -32.50
#